data_AF-A0A2X2C2Y1-F1
#
_entry.id   AF-A0A2X2C2Y1-F1
#
_cell.length_a   1.000
_cell.length_b   1.000
_cell.length_c   1.000
_cell.angle_alpha   90.00
_cell.angle_beta   90.00
_cell.angle_gamma   90.00
#
_symmetry.space_group_name_H-M   'P 1'
#
loop_
_entity.id
_entity.type
_entity.pdbx_description
1 polymer ?
#
loop_
_entity_poly.entity_id
_entity_poly.type
_entity_poly.pdbx_seq_one_letter_code
_entity_poly.pdbx_strand_id
1 'polypeptide(L)'
;MSKGEQLSRDNLRKTFDEAGYRHVEQVLEHGEYATRGALLDLFPMGSEFPYRIDFFDDEIDSLRTFDVDTQRTLTEVEQIKLLPAHEFPTDPNAIELFRSQWRERFEVRRDPEHIYQQVSKQVLPAGIEYWQPLFFSQPLSNLFAYFPQNTLIVTQDLQDCADKFWQDINQRYESRRVDPMRPLLPPDDIWLNVETLNQQLKQWPRIQLKTQALPEKAGYTNLGYQPLPDLSVNAQSKSPLDNLRRFQEQFSGSIVFFG
;
A
#
# COMPACT_ATOMS: atom_id res chain seq x y z
N MET A 1 18.51 11.77 -5.32
CA MET A 1 19.02 13.16 -5.29
C MET A 1 19.89 13.32 -4.07
N SER A 2 21.05 13.94 -4.19
CA SER A 2 21.95 14.23 -3.06
C SER A 2 22.42 15.68 -3.07
N LYS A 3 22.88 16.16 -1.91
CA LYS A 3 23.57 17.44 -1.80
C LYS A 3 24.78 17.49 -2.75
N GLY A 4 24.97 18.63 -3.42
CA GLY A 4 26.04 18.86 -4.40
C GLY A 4 25.81 18.23 -5.79
N GLU A 5 24.64 17.62 -6.02
CA GLU A 5 24.28 17.09 -7.34
C GLU A 5 23.97 18.24 -8.32
N GLN A 6 24.58 18.19 -9.51
CA GLN A 6 24.33 19.14 -10.60
C GLN A 6 22.99 18.80 -11.27
N LEU A 7 21.92 19.38 -10.73
CA LEU A 7 20.55 19.17 -11.18
C LEU A 7 19.80 20.50 -11.11
N SER A 8 19.39 21.01 -12.27
CA SER A 8 18.58 22.22 -12.30
C SER A 8 17.16 21.98 -11.77
N ARG A 9 16.62 22.98 -11.10
CA ARG A 9 15.24 22.96 -10.58
C ARG A 9 14.22 22.67 -11.68
N ASP A 10 14.40 23.24 -12.87
CA ASP A 10 13.44 23.08 -13.98
C ASP A 10 13.47 21.67 -14.57
N ASN A 11 14.65 21.03 -14.61
CA ASN A 11 14.75 19.62 -14.98
C ASN A 11 14.09 18.73 -13.92
N LEU A 12 14.33 19.01 -12.65
CA LEU A 12 13.72 18.25 -11.56
C LEU A 12 12.18 18.39 -11.55
N ARG A 13 11.66 19.59 -11.84
CA ARG A 13 10.22 19.81 -12.04
C ARG A 13 9.65 18.90 -13.12
N LYS A 14 10.31 18.85 -14.27
CA LYS A 14 9.89 17.98 -15.38
C LYS A 14 9.91 16.50 -14.96
N THR A 15 10.92 16.07 -14.21
CA THR A 15 10.97 14.71 -13.65
C THR A 15 9.81 14.44 -12.70
N PHE A 16 9.39 15.40 -11.88
CA PHE A 16 8.22 15.26 -11.01
C PHE A 16 6.92 15.18 -11.79
N ASP A 17 6.74 16.01 -12.81
CA ASP A 17 5.58 15.96 -13.70
C ASP A 17 5.49 14.59 -14.39
N GLU A 18 6.61 14.07 -14.91
CA GLU A 18 6.70 12.75 -15.54
C GLU A 18 6.47 11.60 -14.55
N ALA A 19 6.90 11.76 -13.30
CA ALA A 19 6.68 10.79 -12.22
C ALA A 19 5.28 10.88 -11.58
N GLY A 20 4.42 11.78 -12.06
CA GLY A 20 3.01 11.92 -11.64
C GLY A 20 2.79 12.78 -10.40
N TYR A 21 3.79 13.52 -9.92
CA TYR A 21 3.62 14.41 -8.77
C TYR A 21 2.77 15.63 -9.14
N ARG A 22 1.97 16.11 -8.19
CA ARG A 22 1.09 17.27 -8.38
C ARG A 22 1.81 18.56 -8.01
N HIS A 23 1.83 19.52 -8.94
CA HIS A 23 2.30 20.87 -8.65
C HIS A 23 1.22 21.65 -7.87
N VAL A 24 1.58 22.11 -6.67
CA VAL A 24 0.70 22.86 -5.76
C VAL A 24 1.39 24.13 -5.28
N GLU A 25 0.62 25.06 -4.70
CA GLU A 25 1.19 26.28 -4.10
C GLU A 25 1.90 26.00 -2.78
N GLN A 26 1.41 25.02 -2.02
CA GLN A 26 1.94 24.59 -0.74
C GLN A 26 1.77 23.08 -0.60
N VAL A 27 2.86 22.41 -0.25
CA VAL A 27 2.90 20.96 -0.04
C VAL A 27 2.28 20.61 1.32
N LEU A 28 1.29 19.72 1.29
CA LEU A 28 0.60 19.21 2.47
C LEU A 28 0.53 17.68 2.48
N GLU A 29 0.37 17.06 1.30
CA GLU A 29 0.18 15.61 1.15
C GLU A 29 1.30 14.96 0.36
N HIS A 30 1.46 13.63 0.51
CA HIS A 30 2.35 12.83 -0.33
C HIS A 30 2.02 12.98 -1.82
N GLY A 31 3.04 12.95 -2.67
CA GLY A 31 2.89 13.08 -4.11
C GLY A 31 2.75 14.53 -4.58
N GLU A 32 2.97 15.51 -3.71
CA GLU A 32 2.93 16.94 -4.03
C GLU A 32 4.31 17.56 -4.09
N TYR A 33 4.45 18.58 -4.94
CA TYR A 33 5.60 19.47 -4.94
C TYR A 33 5.19 20.93 -5.19
N ALA A 34 5.98 21.87 -4.69
CA ALA A 34 5.78 23.31 -4.87
C ALA A 34 7.11 23.98 -5.21
N THR A 35 7.07 24.99 -6.06
CA THR A 35 8.25 25.78 -6.42
C THR A 35 8.13 27.22 -5.94
N ARG A 36 9.17 27.73 -5.25
CA ARG A 36 9.19 29.07 -4.65
C ARG A 36 10.57 29.71 -4.81
N GLY A 37 10.81 30.36 -5.93
CA GLY A 37 12.12 30.95 -6.24
C GLY A 37 13.20 29.88 -6.31
N ALA A 38 14.23 29.98 -5.48
CA ALA A 38 15.31 28.99 -5.38
C ALA A 38 14.92 27.71 -4.61
N LEU A 39 13.76 27.69 -3.97
CA LEU A 39 13.29 26.55 -3.18
C LEU A 39 12.36 25.65 -3.98
N LEU A 40 12.46 24.35 -3.72
CA LEU A 40 11.47 23.36 -4.12
C LEU A 40 11.06 22.54 -2.89
N ASP A 41 9.78 22.58 -2.55
CA ASP A 41 9.20 21.71 -1.53
C ASP A 41 8.62 20.47 -2.20
N LEU A 42 8.78 19.31 -1.57
CA LEU A 42 8.39 18.02 -2.11
C LEU A 42 7.97 17.09 -0.97
N PHE A 43 6.89 16.33 -1.16
CA PHE A 43 6.55 15.21 -0.27
C PHE A 43 6.65 13.89 -1.03
N PRO A 44 7.80 13.18 -0.95
CA PRO A 44 8.01 11.94 -1.69
C PRO A 44 7.10 10.82 -1.23
N MET A 45 6.58 10.04 -2.17
CA MET A 45 5.91 8.77 -1.84
C MET A 45 6.87 7.84 -1.09
N GLY A 46 6.37 7.23 -0.02
CA GLY A 46 7.15 6.32 0.84
C GLY A 46 8.10 7.00 1.83
N SER A 47 8.08 8.34 1.95
CA SER A 47 8.79 9.05 3.01
C SER A 47 7.85 9.46 4.14
N GLU A 48 8.34 9.48 5.38
CA GLU A 48 7.57 9.97 6.53
C GLU A 48 7.50 11.50 6.59
N PHE A 49 8.47 12.20 6.00
CA PHE A 49 8.60 13.64 6.07
C PHE A 49 8.70 14.27 4.67
N PRO A 50 8.20 15.50 4.49
CA PRO A 50 8.48 16.26 3.28
C PRO A 50 9.84 16.94 3.36
N TYR A 51 10.37 17.34 2.21
CA TYR A 51 11.69 17.94 2.06
C TYR A 51 11.61 19.27 1.33
N ARG A 52 12.43 20.21 1.78
CA ARG A 52 12.74 21.47 1.12
C ARG A 52 14.14 21.35 0.52
N ILE A 53 14.21 21.57 -0.78
CA ILE A 53 15.43 21.55 -1.59
C ILE A 53 15.78 22.99 -1.89
N ASP A 54 16.98 23.41 -1.50
CA ASP A 54 17.53 24.72 -1.84
C ASP A 54 18.50 24.57 -3.01
N PHE A 55 18.33 25.41 -4.02
CA PHE A 55 19.15 25.41 -5.23
C PHE A 55 20.06 26.64 -5.28
N PHE A 56 21.32 26.41 -5.64
CA PHE A 56 22.24 27.48 -6.01
C PHE A 56 22.69 27.24 -7.45
N ASP A 57 22.32 28.16 -8.36
CA ASP A 57 22.40 27.95 -9.80
C ASP A 57 21.73 26.62 -10.23
N ASP A 58 22.47 25.71 -10.86
CA ASP A 58 22.01 24.39 -11.30
C ASP A 58 22.50 23.26 -10.36
N GLU A 59 22.70 23.56 -9.08
CA GLU A 59 23.18 22.62 -8.06
C GLU A 59 22.26 22.56 -6.83
N ILE A 60 22.11 21.37 -6.26
CA ILE A 60 21.43 21.18 -4.97
C ILE A 60 22.37 21.64 -3.84
N ASP A 61 22.10 22.82 -3.26
CA ASP A 61 22.88 23.38 -2.15
C ASP A 61 22.56 22.69 -0.82
N SER A 62 21.27 22.52 -0.51
CA SER A 62 20.87 21.83 0.72
C SER A 62 19.53 21.11 0.61
N LEU A 63 19.38 20.07 1.43
CA LEU A 63 18.16 19.26 1.55
C LEU A 63 17.77 19.26 3.03
N ARG A 64 16.55 19.70 3.35
CA ARG A 64 16.07 19.78 4.73
C ARG A 64 14.69 19.17 4.84
N THR A 65 14.40 18.43 5.90
CA THR A 65 13.01 18.11 6.22
C THR A 65 12.27 19.37 6.67
N PHE A 66 10.95 19.41 6.50
CA PHE A 66 10.12 20.49 7.05
C PHE A 66 8.81 19.94 7.63
N ASP A 67 8.17 20.75 8.46
CA ASP A 67 6.88 20.41 9.08
C ASP A 67 5.73 20.96 8.22
N VAL A 68 4.78 20.10 7.82
CA VAL A 68 3.69 20.48 6.90
C VAL A 68 2.74 21.53 7.47
N ASP A 69 2.58 21.59 8.79
CA ASP A 69 1.64 22.53 9.44
C ASP A 69 2.27 23.92 9.58
N THR A 70 3.50 23.97 10.08
CA THR A 70 4.23 25.21 10.36
C THR A 70 5.06 25.72 9.19
N GLN A 71 5.30 24.88 8.19
CA GLN A 71 6.10 25.16 6.98
C GLN A 71 7.56 25.54 7.28
N ARG A 72 8.06 25.16 8.46
CA ARG A 72 9.42 25.45 8.94
C ARG A 72 10.35 24.27 8.69
N THR A 73 11.57 24.58 8.26
CA THR A 73 12.64 23.60 8.12
C THR A 73 13.05 23.04 9.48
N LEU A 74 13.44 21.77 9.47
CA LEU A 74 13.84 21.01 10.64
C LEU A 74 15.29 20.57 10.46
N THR A 75 15.51 19.34 10.00
CA THR A 75 16.83 18.69 10.00
C THR A 75 17.39 18.64 8.59
N GLU A 76 18.70 18.87 8.44
CA GLU A 76 19.40 18.71 7.16
C GLU A 76 19.69 17.23 6.87
N VAL A 77 19.58 16.83 5.61
CA VAL A 77 19.83 15.46 5.15
C VAL A 77 20.77 15.48 3.94
N GLU A 78 21.54 14.41 3.74
CA GLU A 78 22.50 14.33 2.62
C GLU A 78 21.88 13.82 1.32
N GLN A 79 20.81 13.02 1.41
CA GLN A 79 20.21 12.36 0.26
C GLN A 79 18.70 12.11 0.44
N ILE A 80 17.97 12.22 -0.67
CA ILE A 80 16.56 11.84 -0.78
C ILE A 80 16.43 10.74 -1.84
N LYS A 81 15.66 9.69 -1.50
CA LYS A 81 15.19 8.68 -2.46
C LYS A 81 13.76 9.00 -2.84
N LEU A 82 13.47 8.90 -4.13
CA LEU A 82 12.18 9.24 -4.71
C LEU A 82 11.56 7.98 -5.29
N LEU A 83 10.30 7.74 -4.94
CA LEU A 83 9.44 6.80 -5.63
C LEU A 83 8.49 7.58 -6.57
N PRO A 84 7.96 6.95 -7.62
CA PRO A 84 6.89 7.54 -8.42
C PRO A 84 5.67 7.91 -7.56
N ALA A 85 4.84 8.86 -8.03
CA ALA A 85 3.64 9.30 -7.31
C ALA A 85 2.53 8.23 -7.27
N HIS A 86 2.55 7.30 -8.22
CA HIS A 86 1.55 6.26 -8.39
C HIS A 86 2.18 4.88 -8.59
N GLU A 87 1.41 3.82 -8.35
CA GLU A 87 1.81 2.42 -8.58
C GLU A 87 1.79 2.02 -10.08
N PHE A 88 1.55 2.97 -10.97
CA PHE A 88 1.60 2.81 -12.43
C PHE A 88 2.17 4.07 -13.09
N PRO A 89 2.80 3.94 -14.26
CA PRO A 89 3.36 5.09 -14.96
C PRO A 89 2.27 5.99 -15.54
N THR A 90 2.54 7.31 -15.54
CA THR A 90 1.62 8.36 -16.01
C THR A 90 2.20 9.25 -17.10
N ASP A 91 3.40 8.91 -17.59
CA ASP A 91 4.07 9.63 -18.67
C ASP A 91 3.34 9.43 -20.02
N PRO A 92 3.64 10.26 -21.04
CA PRO A 92 2.95 10.17 -22.34
C PRO A 92 2.95 8.77 -22.97
N ASN A 93 4.04 7.99 -22.82
CA ASN A 93 4.10 6.64 -23.38
C ASN A 93 3.15 5.69 -22.65
N ALA A 94 3.04 5.82 -21.33
CA ALA A 94 2.10 5.04 -20.53
C ALA A 94 0.64 5.36 -20.89
N ILE A 95 0.31 6.63 -21.15
CA ILE A 95 -1.01 7.05 -21.61
C ILE A 95 -1.32 6.47 -22.99
N GLU A 96 -0.35 6.44 -23.91
CA GLU A 96 -0.51 5.80 -25.21
C GLU A 96 -0.72 4.29 -25.10
N LEU A 97 0.05 3.61 -24.24
CA LEU A 97 -0.10 2.19 -23.96
C LEU A 97 -1.49 1.89 -23.38
N PHE A 98 -1.92 2.66 -22.37
CA PHE A 98 -3.26 2.57 -21.79
C PHE A 98 -4.33 2.69 -22.87
N ARG A 99 -4.23 3.69 -23.76
CA ARG A 99 -5.18 3.91 -24.84
C ARG A 99 -5.18 2.77 -25.87
N SER A 100 -4.03 2.12 -26.11
CA SER A 100 -3.96 0.95 -26.98
C SER A 100 -4.65 -0.24 -26.35
N GLN A 101 -4.24 -0.62 -25.14
CA GLN A 101 -4.79 -1.77 -24.44
C GLN A 101 -6.28 -1.60 -24.12
N TRP A 102 -6.73 -0.36 -23.84
CA TRP A 102 -8.15 -0.06 -23.66
C TRP A 102 -8.95 -0.43 -24.90
N ARG A 103 -8.51 -0.02 -26.10
CA ARG A 103 -9.24 -0.27 -27.36
C ARG A 103 -9.30 -1.74 -27.73
N GLU A 104 -8.40 -2.56 -27.20
CA GLU A 104 -8.40 -4.01 -27.40
C GLU A 104 -9.41 -4.73 -26.51
N ARG A 105 -9.74 -4.16 -25.35
CA ARG A 105 -10.60 -4.81 -24.33
C ARG A 105 -11.98 -4.18 -24.20
N PHE A 106 -12.11 -2.89 -24.50
CA PHE A 106 -13.32 -2.11 -24.24
C PHE A 106 -13.69 -1.20 -25.41
N GLU A 107 -14.97 -0.91 -25.53
CA GLU A 107 -15.44 0.14 -26.43
C GLU A 107 -15.02 1.53 -25.94
N VAL A 108 -14.86 2.46 -26.87
CA VAL A 108 -14.53 3.86 -26.56
C VAL A 108 -15.75 4.73 -26.81
N ARG A 109 -16.15 5.47 -25.78
CA ARG A 109 -17.18 6.51 -25.90
C ARG A 109 -16.56 7.90 -25.95
N ARG A 110 -17.30 8.84 -26.53
CA ARG A 110 -16.85 10.24 -26.71
C ARG A 110 -17.15 11.14 -25.51
N ASP A 111 -17.95 10.64 -24.58
CA ASP A 111 -18.35 11.35 -23.38
C ASP A 111 -17.14 11.76 -22.52
N PRO A 112 -17.04 13.03 -22.09
CA PRO A 112 -15.89 13.51 -21.32
C PRO A 112 -15.63 12.75 -20.01
N GLU A 113 -16.69 12.18 -19.41
CA GLU A 113 -16.63 11.41 -18.16
C GLU A 113 -16.13 9.97 -18.36
N HIS A 114 -16.10 9.48 -19.60
CA HIS A 114 -15.62 8.14 -19.89
C HIS A 114 -14.13 8.01 -19.53
N ILE A 115 -13.74 6.92 -18.85
CA ILE A 115 -12.37 6.74 -18.34
C ILE A 115 -11.31 6.96 -19.43
N TYR A 116 -11.50 6.37 -20.61
CA TYR A 116 -10.62 6.59 -21.76
C TYR A 116 -10.40 8.07 -22.07
N GLN A 117 -11.45 8.90 -22.05
CA GLN A 117 -11.33 10.33 -22.38
C GLN A 117 -10.61 11.12 -21.29
N GLN A 118 -10.86 10.79 -20.01
CA GLN A 118 -10.18 11.42 -18.88
C GLN A 118 -8.69 11.13 -18.91
N VAL A 119 -8.30 9.85 -18.99
CA VAL A 119 -6.89 9.44 -19.02
C VAL A 119 -6.18 9.98 -20.25
N SER A 120 -6.86 10.04 -21.41
CA SER A 120 -6.32 10.65 -22.63
C SER A 120 -6.01 12.15 -22.49
N LYS A 121 -6.68 12.84 -21.55
CA LYS A 121 -6.44 14.24 -21.19
C LYS A 121 -5.49 14.36 -19.98
N GLN A 122 -4.80 13.28 -19.61
CA GLN A 122 -3.91 13.20 -18.45
C GLN A 122 -4.62 13.48 -17.11
N VAL A 123 -5.93 13.24 -17.07
CA VAL A 123 -6.73 13.30 -15.84
C VAL A 123 -6.90 11.89 -15.31
N LEU A 124 -6.45 11.66 -14.08
CA LEU A 124 -6.62 10.39 -13.37
C LEU A 124 -7.97 10.40 -12.62
N PRO A 125 -9.01 9.69 -13.09
CA PRO A 125 -10.28 9.66 -12.41
C PRO A 125 -10.20 8.89 -11.08
N ALA A 126 -11.11 9.18 -10.15
CA ALA A 126 -11.18 8.45 -8.88
C ALA A 126 -11.38 6.94 -9.10
N GLY A 127 -10.52 6.10 -8.50
CA GLY A 127 -10.55 4.65 -8.66
C GLY A 127 -9.83 4.15 -9.91
N ILE A 128 -9.02 4.98 -10.58
CA ILE A 128 -8.21 4.60 -11.75
C ILE A 128 -7.30 3.38 -11.48
N GLU A 129 -6.97 3.13 -10.22
CA GLU A 129 -6.15 2.02 -9.75
C GLU A 129 -6.72 0.65 -10.18
N TYR A 130 -8.04 0.53 -10.33
CA TYR A 130 -8.66 -0.71 -10.84
C TYR A 130 -8.45 -0.95 -12.35
N TRP A 131 -7.80 -0.04 -13.06
CA TRP A 131 -7.31 -0.23 -14.43
C TRP A 131 -5.79 -0.26 -14.52
N GLN A 132 -5.09 -0.40 -13.38
CA GLN A 132 -3.63 -0.50 -13.30
C GLN A 132 -3.01 -1.44 -14.34
N PRO A 133 -3.56 -2.65 -14.63
CA PRO A 133 -3.00 -3.54 -15.65
C PRO A 133 -2.86 -2.91 -17.04
N LEU A 134 -3.72 -1.95 -17.41
CA LEU A 134 -3.67 -1.30 -18.73
C LEU A 134 -2.48 -0.36 -18.90
N PHE A 135 -1.81 0.03 -17.81
CA PHE A 135 -0.62 0.87 -17.84
C PHE A 135 0.68 0.06 -17.97
N PHE A 136 0.60 -1.27 -17.99
CA PHE A 136 1.76 -2.16 -18.13
C PHE A 136 1.62 -3.06 -19.35
N SER A 137 2.71 -3.27 -20.09
CA SER A 137 2.72 -4.14 -21.27
C SER A 137 2.77 -5.63 -20.92
N GLN A 138 3.08 -5.95 -19.66
CA GLN A 138 3.10 -7.29 -19.11
C GLN A 138 2.06 -7.40 -17.98
N PRO A 139 1.54 -8.59 -17.71
CA PRO A 139 0.68 -8.83 -16.55
C PRO A 139 1.36 -8.37 -15.26
N LEU A 140 0.54 -7.89 -14.31
CA LEU A 140 1.05 -7.47 -13.00
C LEU A 140 1.73 -8.64 -12.28
N SER A 141 2.89 -8.36 -11.71
CA SER A 141 3.55 -9.32 -10.83
C SER A 141 2.77 -9.44 -9.52
N ASN A 142 2.65 -10.65 -8.99
CA ASN A 142 2.03 -10.86 -7.69
C ASN A 142 3.01 -10.53 -6.55
N LEU A 143 2.46 -10.39 -5.33
CA LEU A 143 3.24 -10.04 -4.14
C LEU A 143 4.42 -11.00 -3.86
N PHE A 144 4.25 -12.29 -4.16
CA PHE A 144 5.29 -13.30 -3.90
C PHE A 144 6.56 -13.06 -4.72
N ALA A 145 6.48 -12.38 -5.87
CA ALA A 145 7.64 -12.02 -6.69
C ALA A 145 8.61 -11.07 -5.97
N TYR A 146 8.13 -10.34 -4.95
CA TYR A 146 8.94 -9.40 -4.16
C TYR A 146 9.56 -10.05 -2.92
N PHE A 147 9.21 -11.30 -2.59
CA PHE A 147 9.74 -11.97 -1.40
C PHE A 147 11.21 -12.38 -1.61
N PRO A 148 12.10 -12.09 -0.64
CA PRO A 148 13.44 -12.65 -0.63
C PRO A 148 13.41 -14.18 -0.64
N GLN A 149 14.40 -14.82 -1.26
CA GLN A 149 14.44 -16.29 -1.44
C GLN A 149 14.36 -17.10 -0.14
N ASN A 150 14.78 -16.54 0.98
CA ASN A 150 14.79 -17.17 2.30
C ASN A 150 13.57 -16.79 3.17
N THR A 151 12.47 -16.34 2.56
CA THR A 151 11.26 -15.94 3.27
C THR A 151 10.55 -17.14 3.90
N LEU A 152 10.24 -17.04 5.20
CA LEU A 152 9.34 -17.93 5.92
C LEU A 152 7.97 -17.27 6.05
N ILE A 153 6.92 -17.93 5.59
CA ILE A 153 5.56 -17.41 5.71
C ILE A 153 4.91 -17.97 6.99
N VAL A 154 4.33 -17.09 7.80
CA VAL A 154 3.53 -17.49 8.97
C VAL A 154 2.08 -17.07 8.72
N THR A 155 1.15 -18.02 8.77
CA THR A 155 -0.28 -17.76 8.48
C THR A 155 -1.16 -18.35 9.56
N GLN A 156 -2.38 -17.83 9.69
CA GLN A 156 -3.48 -18.60 10.30
C GLN A 156 -4.18 -19.45 9.22
N ASP A 157 -5.39 -19.91 9.48
CA ASP A 157 -6.24 -20.44 8.42
C ASP A 157 -6.63 -19.30 7.47
N LEU A 158 -6.38 -19.51 6.17
CA LEU A 158 -6.62 -18.49 5.13
C LEU A 158 -7.75 -18.88 4.18
N GLN A 159 -8.16 -20.15 4.16
CA GLN A 159 -8.99 -20.68 3.09
C GLN A 159 -10.36 -19.98 3.05
N ASP A 160 -11.08 -19.98 4.17
CA ASP A 160 -12.40 -19.34 4.25
C ASP A 160 -12.34 -17.83 3.98
N CYS A 161 -11.29 -17.16 4.46
CA CYS A 161 -11.08 -15.73 4.20
C CYS A 161 -10.81 -15.46 2.72
N ALA A 162 -9.99 -16.28 2.06
CA ALA A 162 -9.66 -16.15 0.64
C ALA A 162 -10.90 -16.43 -0.23
N ASP A 163 -11.65 -17.50 0.06
CA ASP A 163 -12.88 -17.85 -0.65
C ASP A 163 -13.92 -16.73 -0.53
N LYS A 164 -14.14 -16.23 0.68
CA LYS A 164 -15.07 -15.11 0.91
C LYS A 164 -14.63 -13.85 0.17
N PHE A 165 -13.34 -13.49 0.25
CA PHE A 165 -12.82 -12.30 -0.43
C PHE A 165 -12.98 -12.41 -1.95
N TRP A 166 -12.70 -13.59 -2.52
CA TRP A 166 -12.88 -13.86 -3.94
C TRP A 166 -14.35 -13.78 -4.37
N GLN A 167 -15.27 -14.33 -3.57
CA GLN A 167 -16.71 -14.20 -3.81
C GLN A 167 -17.16 -12.73 -3.79
N ASP A 168 -16.71 -11.96 -2.80
CA ASP A 168 -17.03 -10.53 -2.67
C ASP A 168 -16.52 -9.72 -3.88
N ILE A 169 -15.31 -10.02 -4.37
CA ILE A 169 -14.75 -9.39 -5.58
C ILE A 169 -15.65 -9.68 -6.79
N ASN A 170 -15.99 -10.94 -7.02
CA ASN A 170 -16.81 -11.34 -8.16
C ASN A 170 -18.22 -10.73 -8.09
N GLN A 171 -18.81 -10.67 -6.91
CA GLN A 171 -20.10 -9.99 -6.72
C GLN A 171 -20.01 -8.49 -7.03
N ARG A 172 -18.94 -7.82 -6.60
CA ARG A 172 -18.71 -6.39 -6.93
C ARG A 172 -18.48 -6.20 -8.42
N TYR A 173 -17.73 -7.07 -9.08
CA TYR A 173 -17.52 -7.03 -10.53
C TYR A 173 -18.84 -7.16 -11.28
N GLU A 174 -19.65 -8.18 -10.97
CA GLU A 174 -20.94 -8.41 -11.62
C GLU A 174 -21.93 -7.26 -11.41
N SER A 175 -21.99 -6.71 -10.19
CA SER A 175 -22.90 -5.60 -9.88
C SER A 175 -22.47 -4.26 -10.49
N ARG A 176 -21.17 -4.02 -10.69
CA ARG A 176 -20.65 -2.71 -11.12
C ARG A 176 -20.26 -2.64 -12.60
N ARG A 177 -20.05 -3.78 -13.28
CA ARG A 177 -19.67 -3.82 -14.71
C ARG A 177 -20.74 -3.31 -15.68
N VAL A 178 -21.93 -2.95 -15.17
CA VAL A 178 -23.05 -2.45 -15.96
C VAL A 178 -22.88 -0.99 -16.39
N ASP A 179 -21.98 -0.23 -15.75
CA ASP A 179 -21.71 1.16 -16.10
C ASP A 179 -20.86 1.24 -17.38
N PRO A 180 -21.44 1.72 -18.50
CA PRO A 180 -20.71 1.78 -19.75
C PRO A 180 -19.68 2.93 -19.81
N MET A 181 -19.67 3.87 -18.86
CA MET A 181 -18.62 4.88 -18.74
C MET A 181 -17.37 4.34 -18.06
N ARG A 182 -17.52 3.25 -17.31
CA ARG A 182 -16.48 2.65 -16.46
C ARG A 182 -16.48 1.12 -16.62
N PRO A 183 -16.28 0.59 -17.84
CA PRO A 183 -16.19 -0.85 -18.03
C PRO A 183 -15.02 -1.40 -17.22
N LEU A 184 -15.25 -2.51 -16.50
CA LEU A 184 -14.31 -3.06 -15.53
C LEU A 184 -13.46 -4.17 -16.15
N LEU A 185 -12.21 -4.27 -15.71
CA LEU A 185 -11.37 -5.43 -16.01
C LEU A 185 -11.91 -6.68 -15.31
N PRO A 186 -11.77 -7.87 -15.92
CA PRO A 186 -11.98 -9.14 -15.24
C PRO A 186 -11.16 -9.23 -13.93
N PRO A 187 -11.72 -9.81 -12.85
CA PRO A 187 -11.01 -9.90 -11.58
C PRO A 187 -9.62 -10.55 -11.64
N ASP A 188 -9.44 -11.57 -12.48
CA ASP A 188 -8.15 -12.28 -12.60
C ASP A 188 -7.01 -11.41 -13.14
N ASP A 189 -7.28 -10.24 -13.74
CA ASP A 189 -6.24 -9.31 -14.19
C ASP A 189 -5.56 -8.56 -13.02
N ILE A 190 -6.22 -8.47 -11.87
CA ILE A 190 -5.81 -7.63 -10.73
C ILE A 190 -5.58 -8.49 -9.48
N TRP A 191 -6.43 -9.50 -9.26
CA TRP A 191 -6.42 -10.31 -8.06
C TRP A 191 -6.04 -11.76 -8.38
N LEU A 192 -5.31 -12.39 -7.47
CA LEU A 192 -5.13 -13.84 -7.50
C LEU A 192 -6.41 -14.53 -7.07
N ASN A 193 -6.92 -15.44 -7.89
CA ASN A 193 -7.93 -16.38 -7.43
C ASN A 193 -7.35 -17.33 -6.35
N VAL A 194 -8.25 -18.00 -5.64
CA VAL A 194 -7.89 -18.83 -4.48
C VAL A 194 -7.01 -20.03 -4.87
N GLU A 195 -7.20 -20.58 -6.06
CA GLU A 195 -6.37 -21.68 -6.55
C GLU A 195 -4.93 -21.21 -6.76
N THR A 196 -4.72 -20.11 -7.50
CA THR A 196 -3.39 -19.55 -7.75
C THR A 196 -2.71 -19.10 -6.46
N LEU A 197 -3.45 -18.48 -5.53
CA LEU A 197 -2.93 -18.14 -4.20
C LEU A 197 -2.37 -19.36 -3.47
N ASN A 198 -3.15 -20.46 -3.44
CA ASN A 198 -2.73 -21.71 -2.80
C ASN A 198 -1.54 -22.36 -3.51
N GLN A 199 -1.45 -22.26 -4.84
CA GLN A 199 -0.29 -22.73 -5.60
C GLN A 199 0.97 -21.92 -5.27
N GLN A 200 0.87 -20.59 -5.17
CA GLN A 200 2.00 -19.73 -4.79
C GLN A 200 2.47 -20.02 -3.36
N LEU A 201 1.54 -20.15 -2.40
CA LEU A 201 1.88 -20.46 -1.00
C LEU A 201 2.62 -21.79 -0.83
N LYS A 202 2.40 -22.78 -1.70
CA LYS A 202 3.11 -24.07 -1.67
C LYS A 202 4.59 -23.96 -2.04
N GLN A 203 5.00 -22.87 -2.69
CA GLN A 203 6.39 -22.65 -3.10
C GLN A 203 7.28 -22.16 -1.96
N TRP A 204 6.68 -21.77 -0.82
CA TRP A 204 7.39 -21.16 0.31
C TRP A 204 7.29 -22.05 1.56
N PRO A 205 8.34 -22.10 2.40
CA PRO A 205 8.21 -22.70 3.72
C PRO A 205 7.16 -21.94 4.53
N ARG A 206 6.27 -22.68 5.19
CA ARG A 206 5.10 -22.10 5.87
C ARG A 206 4.87 -22.71 7.25
N ILE A 207 4.70 -21.86 8.25
CA ILE A 207 4.16 -22.22 9.57
C ILE A 207 2.69 -21.79 9.62
N GLN A 208 1.81 -22.73 9.94
CA GLN A 208 0.39 -22.44 10.14
C GLN A 208 0.06 -22.44 11.63
N LEU A 209 -0.44 -21.31 12.10
CA LEU A 209 -0.96 -21.15 13.45
C LEU A 209 -2.42 -21.57 13.48
N LYS A 210 -2.75 -22.47 14.40
CA LYS A 210 -4.12 -22.96 14.64
C LYS A 210 -4.46 -22.72 16.11
N THR A 211 -5.70 -22.31 16.36
CA THR A 211 -6.22 -22.12 17.72
C THR A 211 -6.67 -23.43 18.36
N GLN A 212 -6.99 -24.43 17.54
CA GLN A 212 -7.40 -25.77 18.00
C GLN A 212 -6.19 -26.68 18.17
N ALA A 213 -6.27 -27.59 19.13
CA ALA A 213 -5.27 -28.62 19.32
C ALA A 213 -5.17 -29.52 18.07
N LEU A 214 -3.94 -29.75 17.61
CA LEU A 214 -3.66 -30.58 16.45
C LEU A 214 -3.38 -32.03 16.87
N PRO A 215 -3.67 -33.01 15.99
CA PRO A 215 -3.30 -34.40 16.25
C PRO A 215 -1.78 -34.56 16.30
N GLU A 216 -1.28 -35.56 17.03
CA GLU A 216 0.15 -35.86 17.08
C GLU A 216 0.62 -36.45 15.74
N LYS A 217 1.25 -35.61 14.92
CA LYS A 217 1.79 -35.96 13.60
C LYS A 217 3.07 -35.17 13.33
N ALA A 218 3.94 -35.74 12.50
CA ALA A 218 5.13 -35.03 12.02
C ALA A 218 4.74 -33.70 11.36
N GLY A 219 5.45 -32.63 11.71
CA GLY A 219 5.17 -31.26 11.26
C GLY A 219 4.16 -30.48 12.11
N TYR A 220 3.51 -31.11 13.10
CA TYR A 220 2.62 -30.43 14.05
C TYR A 220 3.26 -30.32 15.43
N THR A 221 3.02 -29.20 16.11
CA THR A 221 3.50 -28.96 17.47
C THR A 221 2.46 -28.15 18.23
N ASN A 222 1.87 -28.76 19.27
CA ASN A 222 0.98 -28.05 20.19
C ASN A 222 1.83 -27.30 21.22
N LEU A 223 1.69 -25.97 21.28
CA LEU A 223 2.52 -25.10 22.12
C LEU A 223 2.02 -24.97 23.57
N GLY A 224 0.93 -25.64 23.93
CA GLY A 224 0.42 -25.68 25.31
C GLY A 224 -0.27 -24.39 25.79
N TYR A 225 -0.54 -23.43 24.91
CA TYR A 225 -1.32 -22.24 25.28
C TYR A 225 -2.75 -22.63 25.66
N GLN A 226 -3.23 -22.08 26.76
CA GLN A 226 -4.58 -22.26 27.27
C GLN A 226 -5.25 -20.90 27.44
N PRO A 227 -6.57 -20.79 27.20
CA PRO A 227 -7.30 -19.57 27.51
C PRO A 227 -7.22 -19.29 29.01
N LEU A 228 -7.21 -18.01 29.37
CA LEU A 228 -7.33 -17.62 30.77
C LEU A 228 -8.67 -18.10 31.33
N PRO A 229 -8.73 -18.46 32.63
CA PRO A 229 -10.01 -18.62 33.31
C PRO A 229 -10.76 -17.29 33.36
N ASP A 230 -12.01 -17.30 33.84
CA ASP A 230 -12.75 -16.05 34.04
C ASP A 230 -12.07 -15.18 35.11
N LEU A 231 -11.52 -14.05 34.69
CA LEU A 231 -10.88 -13.04 35.53
C LEU A 231 -11.70 -11.74 35.60
N SER A 232 -12.98 -11.78 35.21
CA SER A 232 -13.85 -10.60 35.19
C SER A 232 -14.01 -9.96 36.57
N VAL A 233 -14.12 -8.62 36.57
CA VAL A 233 -14.35 -7.82 37.78
C VAL A 233 -15.85 -7.74 38.05
N ASN A 234 -16.26 -8.11 39.26
CA ASN A 234 -17.66 -7.99 39.69
C ASN A 234 -17.82 -6.84 40.70
N ALA A 235 -18.09 -5.63 40.20
CA ALA A 235 -18.20 -4.42 41.03
C ALA A 235 -19.32 -4.48 42.10
N GLN A 236 -20.32 -5.35 41.95
CA GLN A 236 -21.42 -5.50 42.90
C GLN A 236 -21.11 -6.53 44.00
N SER A 237 -20.03 -7.31 43.84
CA SER A 237 -19.55 -8.25 44.85
C SER A 237 -18.89 -7.54 46.03
N LYS A 238 -18.94 -8.15 47.21
CA LYS A 238 -18.14 -7.71 48.38
C LYS A 238 -16.63 -7.77 48.12
N SER A 239 -16.21 -8.61 47.17
CA SER A 239 -14.82 -8.74 46.73
C SER A 239 -14.77 -8.64 45.20
N PRO A 240 -14.67 -7.43 44.62
CA PRO A 240 -14.78 -7.25 43.17
C PRO A 240 -13.69 -7.92 42.33
N LEU A 241 -12.50 -8.10 42.90
CA LEU A 241 -11.32 -8.67 42.23
C LEU A 241 -11.04 -10.12 42.64
N ASP A 242 -12.02 -10.82 43.22
CA ASP A 242 -11.81 -12.14 43.81
C ASP A 242 -11.29 -13.18 42.81
N ASN A 243 -11.78 -13.14 41.56
CA ASN A 243 -11.32 -14.03 40.49
C ASN A 243 -9.83 -13.82 40.15
N LEU A 244 -9.42 -12.56 40.01
CA LEU A 244 -8.02 -12.21 39.76
C LEU A 244 -7.12 -12.60 40.94
N ARG A 245 -7.57 -12.33 42.17
CA ARG A 245 -6.84 -12.68 43.39
C ARG A 245 -6.62 -14.19 43.47
N ARG A 246 -7.67 -15.00 43.27
CA ARG A 246 -7.57 -16.48 43.29
C ARG A 246 -6.60 -16.99 42.23
N PHE A 247 -6.64 -16.40 41.03
CA PHE A 247 -5.71 -16.77 39.96
C PHE A 247 -4.25 -16.46 40.34
N GLN A 248 -3.98 -15.28 40.93
CA GLN A 248 -2.65 -14.91 41.40
C GLN A 248 -2.13 -15.83 42.52
N GLU A 249 -3.00 -16.26 43.43
CA GLU A 249 -2.63 -17.16 44.53
C GLU A 249 -2.37 -18.60 44.04
N GLN A 250 -3.04 -19.03 42.96
CA GLN A 250 -2.93 -20.40 42.43
C GLN A 250 -1.88 -20.57 41.34
N PHE A 251 -1.61 -19.52 40.55
CA PHE A 251 -0.69 -19.58 39.42
C PHE A 251 0.77 -19.41 39.90
N SER A 252 1.59 -20.42 39.64
CA SER A 252 2.99 -20.46 40.07
C SER A 252 3.98 -19.81 39.10
N GLY A 253 3.49 -19.31 37.95
CA GLY A 253 4.31 -18.68 36.91
C GLY A 253 4.37 -17.17 37.02
N SER A 254 4.99 -16.55 36.01
CA SER A 254 5.01 -15.08 35.87
C SER A 254 3.69 -14.57 35.29
N ILE A 255 3.13 -13.53 35.91
CA ILE A 255 1.92 -12.85 35.44
C ILE A 255 2.34 -11.50 34.86
N VAL A 256 2.01 -11.25 33.59
CA VAL A 256 2.31 -10.00 32.89
C VAL A 256 1.01 -9.28 32.57
N PHE A 257 0.89 -8.03 33.03
CA PHE A 257 -0.21 -7.15 32.69
C PHE A 257 0.22 -6.24 31.54
N PHE A 258 -0.55 -6.20 30.47
CA PHE A 258 -0.38 -5.25 29.38
C PHE A 258 -1.26 -4.03 29.66
N GLY A 259 -0.66 -2.83 29.62
CA GLY A 259 -1.33 -1.55 29.82
C GLY A 259 -1.67 -0.86 28.50
#